data_AF-A0A399F881-F1
#
_entry.id   AF-A0A399F881-F1
#
_cell.length_a   1.000
_cell.length_b   1.000
_cell.length_c   1.000
_cell.angle_alpha   90.00
_cell.angle_beta   90.00
_cell.angle_gamma   90.00
#
_symmetry.space_group_name_H-M   'P 1'
#
loop_
_entity.id
_entity.type
_entity.pdbx_description
1 polymer ?
#
loop_
_entity_poly.entity_id
_entity_poly.type
_entity_poly.pdbx_seq_one_letter_code
_entity_poly.pdbx_strand_id
1 'polypeptide(L)'
;MLERLTEQFLEDETLTAGLSEEDASELVGWLLGIAEDLEEQTSAGEGGFEHYLAQLKRLGAQVARLSRRYKIPVEELVDLIELAWEEPGEPGGSRPMQA
;
A
#
# COMPACT_ATOMS: atom_id res chain seq x y z
N MET A 1 11.52 12.43 -6.33
CA MET A 1 11.01 11.16 -6.88
C MET A 1 9.63 10.86 -6.29
N LEU A 2 9.53 10.85 -4.96
CA LEU A 2 8.27 10.78 -4.21
C LEU A 2 7.14 11.66 -4.76
N GLU A 3 7.37 12.97 -4.95
CA GLU A 3 6.34 13.88 -5.50
C GLU A 3 5.77 13.40 -6.84
N ARG A 4 6.64 12.93 -7.75
CA ARG A 4 6.23 12.37 -9.05
C ARG A 4 5.48 11.03 -8.91
N LEU A 5 5.72 10.28 -7.85
CA LEU A 5 5.00 9.03 -7.57
C LEU A 5 3.63 9.28 -6.96
N THR A 6 3.56 10.22 -6.02
CA THR A 6 2.30 10.71 -5.46
C THR A 6 1.36 11.19 -6.57
N GLU A 7 1.85 12.03 -7.49
CA GLU A 7 1.08 12.47 -8.65
C GLU A 7 0.61 11.28 -9.51
N GLN A 8 1.51 10.36 -9.86
CA GLN A 8 1.16 9.19 -10.68
C GLN A 8 0.17 8.21 -10.03
N PHE A 9 0.10 8.16 -8.70
CA PHE A 9 -0.89 7.35 -7.99
C PHE A 9 -2.23 8.09 -7.87
N LEU A 10 -2.21 9.40 -7.61
CA LEU A 10 -3.43 10.21 -7.54
C LEU A 10 -4.14 10.34 -8.89
N GLU A 11 -3.38 10.43 -9.99
CA GLU A 11 -3.91 10.47 -11.36
C GLU A 11 -4.48 9.11 -11.83
N ASP A 12 -4.16 8.01 -11.13
CA ASP A 12 -4.67 6.69 -11.48
C ASP A 12 -6.09 6.50 -10.94
N GLU A 13 -7.09 6.70 -11.81
CA GLU A 13 -8.51 6.52 -11.47
C GLU A 13 -8.81 5.13 -10.89
N THR A 14 -8.00 4.11 -11.17
CA THR A 14 -8.23 2.78 -10.61
C THR A 14 -7.92 2.70 -9.11
N LEU A 15 -7.11 3.62 -8.61
CA LEU A 15 -6.72 3.76 -7.20
C LEU A 15 -7.66 4.69 -6.44
N THR A 16 -8.18 5.74 -7.07
CA THR A 16 -8.92 6.81 -6.38
C THR A 16 -10.44 6.79 -6.63
N ALA A 17 -10.91 6.29 -7.78
CA ALA A 17 -12.31 6.45 -8.15
C ALA A 17 -13.25 5.64 -7.24
N GLY A 18 -14.18 6.32 -6.59
CA GLY A 18 -15.22 5.70 -5.75
C GLY A 18 -14.74 5.26 -4.37
N LEU A 19 -13.53 5.66 -3.97
CA LEU A 19 -13.10 5.71 -2.57
C LEU A 19 -13.49 7.06 -1.95
N SER A 20 -13.52 7.10 -0.61
CA SER A 20 -13.55 8.38 0.10
C SER A 20 -12.18 9.08 -0.03
N GLU A 21 -12.12 10.38 0.26
CA GLU A 21 -10.84 11.12 0.26
C GLU A 21 -9.86 10.54 1.30
N GLU A 22 -10.38 10.14 2.47
CA GLU A 22 -9.63 9.46 3.53
C GLU A 22 -9.07 8.12 3.05
N ASP A 23 -9.91 7.25 2.50
CA ASP A 23 -9.49 5.94 1.97
C ASP A 23 -8.49 6.06 0.82
N ALA A 24 -8.67 7.05 -0.06
CA ALA A 24 -7.75 7.29 -1.17
C ALA A 24 -6.39 7.78 -0.66
N SER A 25 -6.39 8.70 0.32
CA SER A 25 -5.17 9.17 0.96
C SER A 25 -4.44 8.03 1.68
N GLU A 26 -5.17 7.18 2.40
CA GLU A 26 -4.63 6.02 3.11
C GLU A 26 -3.96 5.05 2.13
N LEU A 27 -4.67 4.69 1.04
CA LEU A 27 -4.15 3.79 0.03
C LEU A 27 -2.87 4.33 -0.62
N VAL A 28 -2.87 5.61 -0.99
CA VAL A 28 -1.70 6.25 -1.62
C VAL A 28 -0.55 6.34 -0.64
N GLY A 29 -0.80 6.72 0.62
CA GLY A 29 0.22 6.77 1.67
C GLY A 29 0.90 5.41 1.87
N TRP A 30 0.10 4.35 1.99
CA TRP A 30 0.61 2.99 2.13
C TRP A 30 1.45 2.53 0.93
N LEU A 31 0.99 2.79 -0.30
CA LEU A 31 1.75 2.45 -1.51
C LEU A 31 3.07 3.22 -1.63
N LEU A 32 3.11 4.47 -1.14
CA LEU A 32 4.32 5.28 -1.07
C LEU A 32 5.30 4.72 -0.03
N GLY A 33 4.82 4.27 1.13
CA GLY A 33 5.66 3.61 2.13
C GLY A 33 6.35 2.36 1.58
N ILE A 34 5.59 1.48 0.91
CA ILE A 34 6.17 0.29 0.26
C ILE A 34 7.18 0.69 -0.83
N ALA A 35 6.88 1.74 -1.60
CA ALA A 35 7.77 2.25 -2.63
C ALA A 35 9.11 2.74 -2.05
N GLU A 36 9.08 3.48 -0.94
CA GLU A 36 10.27 3.94 -0.21
C GLU A 36 11.11 2.75 0.28
N ASP A 37 10.47 1.78 0.96
CA ASP A 37 11.14 0.59 1.47
C ASP A 37 11.82 -0.22 0.35
N LEU A 38 11.16 -0.35 -0.80
CA LEU A 38 11.72 -1.03 -1.97
C LEU A 38 12.88 -0.24 -2.58
N GLU A 39 12.79 1.09 -2.66
CA GLU A 39 13.89 1.92 -3.17
C GLU A 39 15.15 1.78 -2.31
N GLU A 40 15.00 1.81 -0.98
CA GLU A 40 16.12 1.60 -0.05
C GLU A 40 16.78 0.24 -0.24
N GLN A 41 15.99 -0.82 -0.41
CA GLN A 41 16.49 -2.19 -0.61
C GLN A 41 17.11 -2.39 -2.01
N THR A 42 16.58 -1.73 -3.03
CA THR A 42 17.00 -1.92 -4.43
C THR A 42 18.17 -1.01 -4.81
N SER A 43 18.49 0.03 -4.03
CA SER A 43 19.67 0.88 -4.19
C SER A 43 21.01 0.12 -4.19
N ALA A 44 20.99 -1.19 -3.89
CA ALA A 44 22.12 -2.12 -3.96
C ALA A 44 22.22 -2.98 -5.25
N GLY A 45 21.29 -2.88 -6.22
CA GLY A 45 21.27 -3.76 -7.40
C GLY A 45 20.71 -3.18 -8.71
N GLU A 46 21.16 -3.74 -9.85
CA GLU A 46 20.71 -3.35 -11.19
C GLU A 46 19.30 -3.90 -11.49
N GLY A 47 18.31 -3.02 -11.41
CA GLY A 47 16.91 -3.31 -11.71
C GLY A 47 16.05 -2.18 -11.19
N GLY A 48 15.88 -1.12 -11.98
CA GLY A 48 15.29 0.14 -11.52
C GLY A 48 13.88 -0.03 -10.92
N PHE A 49 13.58 0.81 -9.93
CA PHE A 49 12.30 0.97 -9.24
C PHE A 49 11.06 0.96 -10.17
N GLU A 50 11.20 1.44 -11.41
CA GLU A 50 10.15 1.37 -12.45
C GLU A 50 9.58 -0.04 -12.64
N HIS A 51 10.39 -1.08 -12.42
CA HIS A 51 9.94 -2.47 -12.51
C HIS A 51 8.95 -2.86 -11.42
N TYR A 52 8.92 -2.18 -10.27
CA TYR A 52 7.97 -2.45 -9.18
C TYR A 52 6.74 -1.54 -9.22
N LEU A 53 6.83 -0.40 -9.91
CA LEU A 53 5.75 0.59 -9.97
C LEU A 53 4.46 0.01 -10.57
N ALA A 54 4.55 -0.81 -11.63
CA ALA A 54 3.37 -1.42 -12.23
C ALA A 54 2.68 -2.42 -11.28
N GLN A 55 3.45 -3.10 -10.45
CA GLN A 55 2.99 -4.08 -9.47
C GLN A 55 2.31 -3.35 -8.30
N LEU A 56 2.88 -2.23 -7.84
CA LEU A 56 2.29 -1.37 -6.83
C LEU A 56 0.94 -0.80 -7.29
N LYS A 57 0.87 -0.26 -8.52
CA LYS A 57 -0.41 0.18 -9.10
C LYS A 57 -1.44 -0.94 -9.15
N ARG A 58 -1.01 -2.14 -9.58
CA ARG A 58 -1.90 -3.32 -9.64
C ARG A 58 -2.37 -3.79 -8.26
N LEU A 59 -1.51 -3.72 -7.24
CA LEU A 59 -1.86 -4.03 -5.85
C LEU A 59 -2.89 -3.02 -5.34
N GLY A 60 -2.60 -1.73 -5.46
CA GLY A 60 -3.49 -0.66 -5.05
C GLY A 60 -4.86 -0.76 -5.71
N ALA A 61 -4.92 -1.04 -7.01
CA ALA A 61 -6.18 -1.18 -7.74
C ALA A 61 -7.01 -2.37 -7.22
N GLN A 62 -6.36 -3.44 -6.75
CA GLN A 62 -7.04 -4.57 -6.12
C GLN A 62 -7.58 -4.20 -4.74
N VAL A 63 -6.82 -3.48 -3.92
CA VAL A 63 -7.28 -2.98 -2.61
C VAL A 63 -8.47 -2.04 -2.79
N ALA A 64 -8.35 -1.03 -3.67
CA ALA A 64 -9.46 -0.12 -4.01
C ALA A 64 -10.69 -0.87 -4.54
N ARG A 65 -10.50 -1.94 -5.33
CA ARG A 65 -11.61 -2.79 -5.78
C ARG A 65 -12.26 -3.54 -4.62
N LEU A 66 -11.48 -4.11 -3.71
CA LEU A 66 -11.99 -4.85 -2.54
C LEU A 66 -12.76 -3.93 -1.60
N SER A 67 -12.19 -2.77 -1.26
CA SER A 67 -12.83 -1.75 -0.43
C SER A 67 -14.20 -1.38 -1.00
N ARG A 68 -14.27 -1.02 -2.29
CA ARG A 68 -15.53 -0.66 -2.96
C ARG A 68 -16.54 -1.80 -3.01
N ARG A 69 -16.06 -3.03 -3.29
CA ARG A 69 -16.90 -4.21 -3.49
C ARG A 69 -17.54 -4.68 -2.19
N TYR A 70 -16.78 -4.65 -1.11
CA TYR A 70 -17.20 -5.20 0.19
C TYR A 70 -17.54 -4.12 1.22
N LYS A 71 -17.37 -2.83 0.88
CA LYS A 71 -17.62 -1.69 1.77
C LYS A 71 -16.78 -1.77 3.05
N ILE A 72 -15.53 -2.17 2.89
CA ILE A 72 -14.52 -2.25 3.95
C ILE A 72 -13.59 -1.03 3.80
N PRO A 73 -13.26 -0.30 4.88
CA PRO A 73 -12.26 0.77 4.84
C PRO A 73 -10.92 0.29 4.29
N VAL A 74 -10.17 1.18 3.65
CA VAL A 74 -8.84 0.83 3.13
C VAL A 74 -7.89 0.43 4.25
N GLU A 75 -7.89 1.17 5.37
CA GLU A 75 -7.08 0.89 6.56
C GLU A 75 -7.24 -0.57 7.01
N GLU A 76 -8.48 -1.05 7.17
CA GLU A 76 -8.73 -2.44 7.58
C GLU A 76 -8.19 -3.48 6.58
N LEU A 77 -8.20 -3.18 5.28
CA LEU A 77 -7.64 -4.08 4.27
C LEU A 77 -6.11 -4.06 4.30
N VAL A 78 -5.50 -2.90 4.54
CA VAL A 78 -4.06 -2.73 4.70
C VAL A 78 -3.58 -3.53 5.91
N ASP A 79 -4.21 -3.36 7.07
CA ASP A 79 -3.90 -4.12 8.30
C ASP A 79 -3.91 -5.64 8.07
N LEU A 80 -4.92 -6.14 7.35
CA LEU A 80 -5.03 -7.57 7.02
C LEU A 80 -3.92 -8.05 6.08
N ILE A 81 -3.51 -7.21 5.13
CA ILE A 81 -2.43 -7.52 4.20
C ILE A 81 -1.09 -7.54 4.93
N GLU A 82 -0.84 -6.55 5.80
CA GLU A 82 0.38 -6.47 6.61
C GLU A 82 0.48 -7.68 7.53
N LEU A 83 -0.59 -8.02 8.25
CA LEU A 83 -0.65 -9.23 9.07
C LEU A 83 -0.38 -10.51 8.26
N ALA A 84 -0.83 -10.58 7.01
CA ALA A 84 -0.58 -11.73 6.15
C ALA A 84 0.84 -11.76 5.55
N TRP A 85 1.51 -10.61 5.49
CA TRP A 85 2.90 -10.49 5.06
C TRP A 85 3.91 -10.73 6.17
N GLU A 86 3.53 -10.55 7.44
CA GLU A 86 4.35 -10.95 8.57
C GLU A 86 4.65 -12.47 8.51
N GLU A 87 5.92 -12.85 8.66
CA GLU A 87 6.28 -14.27 8.72
C GLU A 87 5.64 -14.90 9.97
N PRO A 88 4.93 -16.04 9.84
CA PRO A 88 4.33 -16.71 10.99
C PRO A 88 5.43 -17.16 11.98
N GLY A 89 5.60 -16.41 13.07
CA GLY A 89 6.58 -16.69 14.11
C GLY A 89 7.57 -15.56 14.40
N GLU A 90 7.59 -14.47 13.62
CA GLU A 90 8.29 -13.26 14.02
C GLU A 90 7.46 -12.50 15.09
N PRO A 91 8.09 -12.01 16.17
CA PRO A 91 7.36 -11.32 17.24
C PRO A 91 6.98 -9.90 16.79
N GLY A 92 5.93 -9.79 15.99
CA GLY A 92 5.25 -8.54 15.66
C GLY A 92 4.36 -8.07 16.83
N GLY A 93 4.74 -6.95 17.44
CA GLY A 93 3.81 -5.92 17.91
C GLY A 93 2.61 -6.30 18.78
N SER A 94 2.69 -7.30 19.67
CA SER A 94 1.64 -7.51 20.67
C SER A 94 1.62 -6.35 21.66
N ARG A 95 0.79 -5.32 21.42
CA ARG A 95 0.33 -4.46 22.51
C ARG A 95 -0.40 -5.38 23.51
N PRO A 96 0.06 -5.50 24.77
CA PRO A 96 -0.70 -6.25 25.74
C PRO A 96 -2.04 -5.55 25.94
N MET A 97 -3.12 -6.28 25.69
CA MET A 97 -4.47 -5.88 26.05
C MET A 97 -4.48 -5.71 27.58
N GLN A 98 -4.31 -4.47 28.06
CA GLN A 98 -4.41 -4.19 29.48
C GLN A 98 -5.87 -4.34 29.90
N ALA A 99 -6.12 -5.37 30.70
CA ALA A 99 -7.38 -5.66 31.37
C ALA A 99 -7.59 -4.74 32.59
#